data_AF-U6F7F1-F1
#
_entry.id   AF-U6F7F1-F1
#
_cell.length_a   1.000
_cell.length_b   1.000
_cell.length_c   1.000
_cell.angle_alpha   90.00
_cell.angle_beta   90.00
_cell.angle_gamma   90.00
#
_symmetry.space_group_name_H-M   'P 1'
#
loop_
_entity.id
_entity.type
_entity.pdbx_description
1 polymer ?
#
loop_
_entity_poly.entity_id
_entity_poly.type
_entity_poly.pdbx_seq_one_letter_code
_entity_poly.pdbx_strand_id
1 'polypeptide(L)' 'MAMGDIGKVTRVAGQVFGSSLSFGAVGKTSAPGQLSIDDLRNAESYLEIK' A
#
# COMPACT_ATOMS: atom_id res chain seq x y z
N MET A 1 7.91 -1.93 -4.76
CA MET A 1 7.52 -1.76 -3.34
C MET A 1 8.75 -1.93 -2.46
N ALA A 2 8.92 -1.06 -1.46
CA ALA A 2 9.90 -1.21 -0.39
C ALA A 2 9.26 -1.91 0.83
N MET A 3 10.03 -2.73 1.52
CA MET A 3 9.56 -3.60 2.61
C MET A 3 9.77 -2.98 4.00
N GLY A 4 9.11 -3.55 5.01
CA GLY A 4 9.21 -3.11 6.40
C GLY A 4 8.44 -1.82 6.69
N ASP A 5 8.49 -1.36 7.94
CA ASP A 5 7.67 -0.22 8.37
C ASP A 5 8.02 1.08 7.62
N ILE A 6 9.30 1.32 7.35
CA ILE A 6 9.76 2.48 6.57
C ILE A 6 9.22 2.44 5.13
N GLY A 7 9.08 1.24 4.54
CA GLY A 7 8.66 1.05 3.15
C GLY A 7 7.16 1.20 2.91
N LYS A 8 6.32 1.29 3.95
CA LYS A 8 4.84 1.34 3.86
C LYS A 8 4.34 2.43 2.91
N VAL A 9 4.99 3.59 2.88
CA VAL A 9 4.60 4.71 1.99
C VAL A 9 4.61 4.31 0.50
N THR A 10 5.53 3.43 0.10
CA THR A 10 5.63 2.97 -1.31
C THR A 10 4.47 2.06 -1.73
N ARG A 11 3.69 1.55 -0.76
CA ARG A 11 2.51 0.71 -1.03
C ARG A 11 1.25 1.53 -1.29
N VAL A 12 1.18 2.77 -0.79
CA VAL A 12 0.00 3.64 -0.97
C VAL A 12 0.19 4.65 -2.10
N ALA A 13 1.43 5.07 -2.34
CA ALA A 13 1.72 6.12 -3.32
C ALA A 13 1.82 5.60 -4.77
N GLY A 14 1.22 4.43 -5.07
CA GLY A 14 1.39 3.74 -6.35
C GLY A 14 0.89 4.55 -7.54
N GLN A 15 -0.28 5.16 -7.43
CA GLN A 15 -0.85 6.00 -8.50
C GLN A 15 0.01 7.23 -8.81
N VAL A 16 0.67 7.81 -7.80
CA VAL A 16 1.51 9.01 -7.96
C VAL A 16 2.85 8.69 -8.62
N PHE A 17 3.47 7.56 -8.27
CA PHE A 17 4.83 7.22 -8.70
C PHE A 17 4.90 6.09 -9.73
N GLY A 18 3.76 5.60 -10.22
CA GLY A 18 3.70 4.64 -11.34
C GLY A 18 3.79 3.16 -10.94
N SER A 19 3.45 2.79 -9.71
CA SER A 19 3.27 1.38 -9.35
C SER A 19 1.88 0.91 -9.80
N SER A 20 1.82 -0.03 -10.73
CA SER A 20 0.56 -0.53 -11.28
C SER A 20 -0.29 -1.36 -10.30
N LEU A 21 0.34 -1.92 -9.27
CA LEU A 21 -0.27 -2.83 -8.29
C LEU A 21 0.31 -2.59 -6.89
N SER A 22 -0.52 -2.83 -5.87
CA SER A 22 -0.14 -2.88 -4.46
C SER A 22 -0.82 -4.05 -3.76
N PHE A 23 -0.28 -4.51 -2.62
CA PHE A 23 -0.74 -5.71 -1.92
C PHE A 23 -1.06 -5.40 -0.45
N GLY A 24 -2.33 -5.55 -0.09
CA GLY A 24 -2.84 -5.52 1.29
C GLY A 24 -3.09 -6.91 1.86
N ALA A 25 -3.15 -7.03 3.19
CA ALA A 25 -3.43 -8.27 3.91
C ALA A 25 -4.89 -8.31 4.39
N VAL A 26 -5.59 -9.42 4.16
CA VAL A 26 -6.93 -9.68 4.74
C VAL A 26 -6.83 -10.23 6.16
N GLY A 27 -5.70 -10.85 6.50
CA GLY A 27 -5.42 -11.41 7.82
C GLY A 27 -3.91 -11.37 8.09
N LYS A 28 -3.29 -12.55 8.21
CA LYS A 28 -1.83 -12.63 8.40
C LYS A 28 -1.10 -11.99 7.21
N THR A 29 -0.20 -11.07 7.51
CA THR A 29 0.67 -10.45 6.50
C THR A 29 1.58 -11.50 5.87
N SER A 30 1.68 -11.50 4.54
CA SER A 30 2.62 -12.34 3.80
C SER A 30 4.02 -11.73 3.70
N ALA A 31 4.16 -10.43 3.97
CA ALA A 31 5.40 -9.70 3.73
C ALA A 31 5.59 -8.52 4.72
N PRO A 32 6.82 -8.17 5.16
CA PRO A 32 7.04 -7.06 6.09
C PRO A 32 6.50 -5.71 5.61
N GLY A 33 5.85 -4.98 6.52
CA GLY A 33 5.28 -3.67 6.23
C GLY A 33 4.02 -3.69 5.38
N GLN A 34 3.32 -4.84 5.29
CA GLN A 34 2.00 -4.90 4.66
C GLN A 34 0.96 -4.18 5.53
N LEU A 35 0.04 -3.49 4.86
CA LEU A 35 -1.13 -2.85 5.47
C LEU A 35 -2.31 -3.82 5.43
N SER A 36 -3.30 -3.64 6.29
CA SER A 36 -4.59 -4.31 6.12
C SER A 36 -5.21 -3.87 4.79
N ILE A 37 -6.07 -4.69 4.20
CA ILE A 37 -6.75 -4.31 2.95
C ILE A 37 -7.63 -3.06 3.12
N ASP A 38 -8.24 -2.89 4.29
CA ASP A 38 -9.07 -1.73 4.61
C ASP A 38 -8.22 -0.45 4.74
N ASP A 39 -7.10 -0.52 5.46
CA ASP A 39 -6.19 0.63 5.62
C ASP A 39 -5.53 1.02 4.30
N LEU A 40 -5.14 0.03 3.48
CA LEU A 40 -4.53 0.27 2.18
C LEU A 40 -5.50 1.02 1.27
N ARG A 41 -6.74 0.55 1.15
CA ARG A 41 -7.77 1.20 0.32
C ARG A 41 -8.11 2.59 0.81
N ASN A 42 -8.25 2.76 2.13
CA ASN A 42 -8.50 4.06 2.73
C ASN A 42 -7.36 5.04 2.39
N ALA A 43 -6.10 4.61 2.55
CA ALA A 43 -4.95 5.46 2.24
C ALA A 43 -4.82 5.80 0.74
N GLU A 44 -5.04 4.82 -0.16
CA GLU A 44 -5.01 5.05 -1.61
C GLU A 44 -6.08 6.05 -2.05
N SER A 45 -7.26 6.06 -1.41
CA SER A 45 -8.34 7.01 -1.74
C SER A 45 -7.95 8.49 -1.56
N TYR A 46 -6.98 8.79 -0.68
CA TYR A 46 -6.44 10.15 -0.52
C TYR A 46 -5.42 10.54 -1.58
N LEU A 47 -4.90 9.57 -2.34
CA LEU A 47 -3.84 9.74 -3.35
C LEU A 47 -4.32 9.47 -4.78
N GLU A 48 -5.62 9.17 -4.94
CA GLU A 48 -6.25 8.99 -6.25
C GLU A 48 -6.10 10.25 -7.12
N ILE A 49 -5.46 10.06 -8.27
CA ILE A 49 -5.38 11.06 -9.33
C ILE A 49 -6.65 10.91 -10.18
N LYS A 50 -7.47 11.97 -10.22
CA LYS A 50 -8.68 12.04 -11.07
C LYS A 50 -8.33 12.32 -12.53
#